data_AF-A0A085NPB4-F1
#
_entry.id   AF-A0A085NPB4-F1
#
_cell.length_a   1.000
_cell.length_b   1.000
_cell.length_c   1.000
_cell.angle_alpha   90.00
_cell.angle_beta   90.00
_cell.angle_gamma   90.00
#
_symmetry.space_group_name_H-M   'P 1'
#
loop_
_entity.id
_entity.type
_entity.pdbx_description
1 polymer ?
#
loop_
_entity_poly.entity_id
_entity_poly.type
_entity_poly.pdbx_seq_one_letter_code
_entity_poly.pdbx_strand_id
1 'polypeptide(L)'
;MCKYFNGFLNFEALSSLCTSLSALLNMTFLAARIAIILFVWQVSTVKYNRGMPKALNAGGTPQGEREPLRCEDHLGRRACLRKIMRAGFAERCRNSRLLYRYHCCRSCARHIGIYVTPDGFFRDVGNFTYYDPTCPNLIDRAAKEGREDVFCMIIYATFRENACAGPMAQYSCAKTCRLSCGRQELKKKVPSRDNNPLAIM
;
A
#
# COMPACT_ATOMS: atom_id res chain seq x y z
N MET A 1 -36.31 40.31 -28.49
CA MET A 1 -36.87 41.08 -29.62
C MET A 1 -38.39 41.09 -29.50
N CYS A 2 -38.96 41.96 -28.67
CA CYS A 2 -40.41 42.18 -28.61
C CYS A 2 -40.67 43.70 -28.66
N LYS A 3 -40.45 44.28 -29.84
CA LYS A 3 -40.96 45.60 -30.21
C LYS A 3 -41.41 45.47 -31.66
N TYR A 4 -42.55 46.07 -31.98
CA TYR A 4 -43.38 45.93 -33.18
C TYR A 4 -44.42 44.82 -33.08
N PHE A 5 -45.62 45.18 -32.59
CA PHE A 5 -46.83 45.10 -33.40
C PHE A 5 -47.88 46.01 -32.75
N ASN A 6 -48.20 47.11 -33.45
CA ASN A 6 -49.32 48.01 -33.16
C ASN A 6 -50.54 47.45 -33.91
N GLY A 7 -51.65 47.26 -33.22
CA GLY A 7 -52.92 46.92 -33.87
C GLY A 7 -53.77 45.96 -33.05
N PHE A 8 -54.79 46.52 -32.40
CA PHE A 8 -56.09 45.91 -32.07
C PHE A 8 -56.15 44.38 -32.13
N LEU A 9 -55.95 43.70 -30.99
CA LEU A 9 -56.57 42.41 -30.60
C LEU A 9 -55.99 41.95 -29.24
N ASN A 10 -56.87 41.83 -28.24
CA ASN A 10 -56.73 41.10 -26.97
C ASN A 10 -55.32 40.97 -26.35
N PHE A 11 -54.94 42.00 -25.59
CA PHE A 11 -53.68 42.09 -24.84
C PHE A 11 -53.54 41.02 -23.73
N GLU A 12 -54.64 40.46 -23.23
CA GLU A 12 -54.63 39.46 -22.14
C GLU A 12 -54.38 38.02 -22.62
N ALA A 13 -54.73 37.68 -23.86
CA ALA A 13 -54.52 36.32 -24.38
C ALA A 13 -53.05 36.08 -24.80
N LEU A 14 -52.40 37.09 -25.36
CA LEU A 14 -51.00 37.00 -25.83
C LEU A 14 -49.98 36.93 -24.70
N SER A 15 -50.24 37.56 -23.53
CA SER A 15 -49.35 37.47 -22.37
C SER A 15 -49.34 36.07 -21.75
N SER A 16 -50.52 35.44 -21.63
CA SER A 16 -50.71 34.07 -21.11
C SER A 16 -50.03 33.01 -21.99
N LEU A 17 -50.13 33.15 -23.32
CA LEU A 17 -49.44 32.29 -24.29
C LEU A 17 -47.91 32.46 -24.24
N CYS A 18 -47.40 33.66 -23.93
CA CYS A 18 -45.97 33.91 -23.85
C CYS A 18 -45.34 33.37 -22.54
N THR A 19 -46.07 33.45 -21.41
CA THR A 19 -45.65 32.84 -20.14
C THR A 19 -45.66 31.32 -20.17
N SER A 20 -46.62 30.70 -20.87
CA SER A 20 -46.68 29.25 -21.01
C SER A 20 -45.58 28.72 -21.95
N LEU A 21 -45.29 29.40 -23.07
CA LEU A 21 -44.18 29.04 -23.96
C LEU A 21 -42.80 29.18 -23.29
N SER A 22 -42.58 30.25 -22.52
CA SER A 22 -41.31 30.47 -21.79
C SER A 22 -41.12 29.47 -20.64
N ALA A 23 -42.21 29.06 -19.96
CA ALA A 23 -42.17 27.98 -18.99
C ALA A 23 -41.84 26.62 -19.64
N LEU A 24 -42.44 26.31 -20.80
CA LEU A 24 -42.14 25.10 -21.58
C LEU A 24 -40.68 25.08 -22.08
N LEU A 25 -40.16 26.21 -22.56
CA LEU A 25 -38.76 26.35 -22.94
C LEU A 25 -37.82 26.17 -21.73
N ASN A 26 -38.12 26.78 -20.58
CA ASN A 26 -37.32 26.61 -19.38
C ASN A 26 -37.32 25.16 -18.85
N MET A 27 -38.47 24.47 -18.93
CA MET A 27 -38.57 23.06 -18.54
C MET A 27 -37.79 22.13 -19.49
N THR A 28 -37.78 22.42 -20.79
CA THR A 28 -36.96 21.66 -21.76
C THR A 28 -35.47 21.93 -21.58
N PHE A 29 -35.06 23.17 -21.29
CA PHE A 29 -33.66 23.49 -20.94
C PHE A 29 -33.23 22.83 -19.63
N LEU A 30 -34.09 22.76 -18.62
CA LEU A 30 -33.80 22.09 -17.35
C LEU A 30 -33.66 20.58 -17.54
N ALA A 31 -34.56 19.95 -18.33
CA ALA A 31 -34.48 18.54 -18.67
C ALA A 31 -33.19 18.21 -19.45
N ALA A 32 -32.80 19.07 -20.41
CA ALA A 32 -31.55 18.92 -21.15
C ALA A 32 -30.32 19.03 -20.24
N ARG A 33 -30.31 19.96 -19.27
CA ARG A 33 -29.21 20.08 -18.29
C ARG A 33 -29.12 18.88 -17.38
N ILE A 34 -30.25 18.36 -16.89
CA ILE A 34 -30.27 17.15 -16.06
C ILE A 34 -29.76 15.95 -16.87
N ALA A 35 -30.17 15.80 -18.13
CA ALA A 35 -29.70 14.75 -19.02
C ALA A 35 -28.17 14.82 -19.24
N ILE A 36 -27.61 16.02 -19.45
CA ILE A 36 -26.15 16.20 -19.58
C ILE A 36 -25.43 15.83 -18.29
N ILE A 37 -25.94 16.27 -17.13
CA ILE A 37 -25.33 15.93 -15.82
C ILE A 37 -25.35 14.42 -15.60
N LEU A 38 -26.47 13.75 -15.87
CA LEU A 38 -26.59 12.30 -15.76
C LEU A 38 -25.64 11.59 -16.74
N PHE A 39 -25.50 12.08 -17.97
CA PHE A 39 -24.58 11.51 -18.96
C PHE A 39 -23.11 11.67 -18.54
N VAL A 40 -22.72 12.83 -18.00
CA VAL A 40 -21.37 13.06 -17.46
C VAL A 40 -21.10 12.17 -16.25
N TRP A 41 -22.10 11.93 -15.39
CA TRP A 41 -22.00 11.03 -14.25
C TRP A 41 -21.85 9.57 -14.70
N GLN A 42 -22.63 9.14 -15.70
CA GLN A 42 -22.52 7.81 -16.32
C GLN A 42 -21.15 7.59 -16.98
N VAL A 43 -20.63 8.56 -17.74
CA VAL A 43 -19.30 8.45 -18.37
C VAL A 43 -18.17 8.43 -17.33
N SER A 44 -18.29 9.22 -16.26
CA SER A 44 -17.32 9.25 -15.16
C SER A 44 -17.28 7.94 -14.37
N THR A 45 -18.45 7.36 -14.05
CA THR A 45 -18.55 6.05 -13.37
C THR A 45 -18.04 4.90 -14.25
N VAL A 46 -18.29 4.94 -15.56
CA VAL A 46 -17.75 3.94 -16.51
C VAL A 46 -16.22 4.03 -16.62
N LYS A 47 -15.63 5.23 -16.63
CA LYS A 47 -14.17 5.40 -16.61
C LYS A 47 -13.55 4.94 -15.29
N TYR A 48 -14.19 5.23 -14.16
CA TYR A 48 -13.72 4.77 -12.84
C TYR A 48 -13.74 3.23 -12.75
N ASN A 49 -14.78 2.58 -13.26
CA ASN A 49 -14.89 1.12 -13.26
C ASN A 49 -13.97 0.39 -14.25
N ARG A 50 -13.50 1.05 -15.33
CA ARG A 50 -12.52 0.46 -16.28
C ARG A 50 -11.07 0.54 -15.81
N GLY A 51 -10.75 1.40 -14.84
CA GLY A 51 -9.41 1.53 -14.27
C GLY A 51 -9.10 0.54 -13.14
N MET A 52 -10.11 -0.15 -12.62
CA MET A 52 -9.91 -1.24 -11.66
C MET A 52 -9.64 -2.54 -12.43
N PRO A 53 -8.55 -3.27 -12.14
CA PRO A 53 -8.39 -4.62 -12.68
C PRO A 53 -9.60 -5.45 -12.26
N LYS A 54 -10.22 -6.11 -13.25
CA LYS A 54 -11.35 -7.02 -13.07
C LYS A 54 -11.06 -7.97 -11.90
N ALA A 55 -11.83 -7.84 -10.83
CA ALA A 55 -11.99 -8.88 -9.84
C ALA A 55 -12.65 -10.09 -10.52
N LEU A 56 -11.83 -11.00 -11.03
CA LEU A 56 -12.28 -12.28 -11.55
C LEU A 56 -11.48 -13.40 -10.90
N ASN A 57 -12.17 -14.12 -10.01
CA ASN A 57 -12.06 -15.55 -9.77
C ASN A 57 -10.66 -16.15 -9.62
N ALA A 58 -10.28 -16.34 -8.37
CA ALA A 58 -9.73 -17.61 -7.90
C ALA A 58 -9.80 -17.58 -6.37
N GLY A 59 -10.58 -18.50 -5.80
CA GLY A 59 -10.43 -18.86 -4.40
C GLY A 59 -9.02 -19.41 -4.22
N GLY A 60 -8.20 -18.67 -3.50
CA GLY A 60 -6.87 -19.08 -3.09
C GLY A 60 -6.68 -18.58 -1.68
N THR A 61 -7.04 -19.39 -0.70
CA THR A 61 -6.38 -19.35 0.60
C THR A 61 -4.90 -19.69 0.37
N PRO A 62 -3.94 -18.90 0.86
CA PRO A 62 -2.52 -19.23 0.76
C PRO A 62 -2.28 -20.51 1.54
N GLN A 63 -2.08 -21.61 0.81
CA GLN A 63 -1.53 -22.83 1.36
C GLN A 63 -0.02 -22.63 1.49
N GLY A 64 0.45 -22.31 2.70
CA GLY A 64 1.89 -22.28 3.01
C GLY A 64 2.34 -21.10 3.87
N GLU A 65 3.36 -21.35 4.68
CA GLU A 65 4.12 -20.33 5.42
C GLU A 65 4.93 -19.48 4.42
N ARG A 66 4.94 -18.15 4.57
CA ARG A 66 5.57 -17.22 3.61
C ARG A 66 6.96 -16.81 4.06
N GLU A 67 7.96 -17.00 3.22
CA GLU A 67 9.32 -16.60 3.57
C GLU A 67 9.47 -15.06 3.73
N PRO A 68 10.22 -14.60 4.76
CA PRO A 68 10.58 -13.19 4.89
C PRO A 68 11.33 -12.67 3.66
N LEU A 69 11.13 -11.41 3.34
CA LEU A 69 11.80 -10.76 2.20
C LEU A 69 13.33 -10.90 2.26
N ARG A 70 13.98 -11.04 1.11
CA ARG A 70 15.45 -10.96 1.05
C ARG A 70 15.93 -9.59 1.52
N CYS A 71 17.13 -9.54 2.12
CA CYS A 71 17.77 -8.32 2.57
C CYS A 71 18.29 -7.52 1.38
N GLU A 72 17.40 -6.70 0.83
CA GLU A 72 17.64 -5.88 -0.33
C GLU A 72 17.16 -4.45 -0.09
N ASP A 73 17.55 -3.55 -1.00
CA ASP A 73 17.13 -2.15 -0.97
C ASP A 73 15.80 -2.00 -1.73
N HIS A 74 14.71 -2.45 -1.11
CA HIS A 74 13.35 -2.43 -1.66
C HIS A 74 12.79 -1.03 -1.96
N LEU A 75 13.33 0.01 -1.31
CA LEU A 75 13.00 1.41 -1.65
C LEU A 75 13.74 1.92 -2.90
N GLY A 76 14.68 1.13 -3.42
CA GLY A 76 15.55 1.47 -4.52
C GLY A 76 16.90 2.02 -4.06
N ARG A 77 17.97 1.56 -4.72
CA ARG A 77 19.36 1.89 -4.39
C ARG A 77 19.63 3.39 -4.24
N ARG A 78 19.12 4.22 -5.16
CA ARG A 78 19.30 5.69 -5.10
C ARG A 78 18.58 6.33 -3.91
N ALA A 79 17.41 5.83 -3.52
CA ALA A 79 16.69 6.34 -2.36
C ALA A 79 17.41 5.98 -1.06
N CYS A 80 17.92 4.75 -0.97
CA CYS A 80 18.70 4.30 0.18
C CYS A 80 20.04 5.04 0.31
N LEU A 81 20.78 5.25 -0.79
CA LEU A 81 22.00 6.06 -0.81
C LEU A 81 21.76 7.49 -0.31
N ARG A 82 20.68 8.14 -0.74
CA ARG A 82 20.31 9.47 -0.22
C ARG A 82 20.01 9.49 1.27
N LYS A 83 19.44 8.40 1.81
CA LYS A 83 19.19 8.28 3.25
C LYS A 83 20.49 8.05 4.03
N ILE A 84 21.45 7.31 3.48
CA ILE A 84 22.77 7.08 4.08
C ILE A 84 23.48 8.40 4.37
N MET A 85 23.38 9.38 3.48
CA MET A 85 24.03 10.69 3.63
C MET A 85 23.46 11.55 4.78
N ARG A 86 22.33 11.17 5.39
CA ARG A 86 21.72 11.94 6.48
C ARG A 86 22.38 11.61 7.81
N ALA A 87 22.63 12.63 8.63
CA ALA A 87 23.07 12.45 10.02
C ALA A 87 22.11 11.51 10.78
N GLY A 88 22.69 10.67 11.66
CA GLY A 88 21.95 9.67 12.43
C GLY A 88 21.46 8.46 11.62
N PHE A 89 21.93 8.26 10.38
CA PHE A 89 21.52 7.09 9.59
C PHE A 89 21.92 5.77 10.23
N ALA A 90 23.15 5.66 10.76
CA ALA A 90 23.62 4.46 11.45
C ALA A 90 22.72 4.08 12.64
N GLU A 91 22.33 5.07 13.44
CA GLU A 91 21.42 4.87 14.57
C GLU A 91 20.03 4.44 14.10
N ARG A 92 19.48 5.09 13.09
CA ARG A 92 18.18 4.67 12.49
C ARG A 92 18.24 3.26 11.92
N CYS A 93 19.36 2.83 11.35
CA CYS A 93 19.53 1.46 10.87
C CYS A 93 19.61 0.43 12.02
N ARG A 94 19.92 0.84 13.26
CA ARG A 94 19.86 -0.04 14.43
C ARG A 94 18.48 -0.02 15.11
N ASN A 95 17.82 1.14 15.08
CA ASN A 95 16.60 1.38 15.87
C ASN A 95 15.30 1.23 15.06
N SER A 96 15.33 1.38 13.73
CA SER A 96 14.13 1.31 12.89
C SER A 96 14.12 0.06 12.03
N ARG A 97 13.37 -0.96 12.47
CA ARG A 97 13.18 -2.20 11.71
C ARG A 97 12.59 -1.97 10.32
N LEU A 98 11.65 -1.04 10.20
CA LEU A 98 11.10 -0.68 8.90
C LEU A 98 12.20 -0.21 7.94
N LEU A 99 13.10 0.65 8.41
CA LEU A 99 14.20 1.15 7.60
C LEU A 99 15.22 0.05 7.28
N TYR A 100 15.70 -0.65 8.30
CA TYR A 100 16.84 -1.55 8.18
C TYR A 100 16.48 -2.92 7.59
N ARG A 101 15.23 -3.37 7.68
CA ARG A 101 14.83 -4.69 7.20
C ARG A 101 14.04 -4.64 5.91
N TYR A 102 13.15 -3.65 5.80
CA TYR A 102 12.11 -3.62 4.77
C TYR A 102 12.33 -2.54 3.71
N HIS A 103 13.09 -1.48 3.99
CA HIS A 103 13.38 -0.46 2.97
C HIS A 103 14.79 -0.52 2.38
N CYS A 104 15.81 -0.51 3.23
CA CYS A 104 17.20 -0.28 2.82
C CYS A 104 18.14 -1.28 3.51
N CYS A 105 17.82 -2.58 3.43
CA CYS A 105 18.49 -3.58 4.24
C CYS A 105 19.96 -3.74 3.88
N ARG A 106 20.27 -3.83 2.59
CA ARG A 106 21.64 -4.04 2.13
C ARG A 106 22.51 -2.81 2.40
N SER A 107 21.94 -1.63 2.20
CA SER A 107 22.57 -0.35 2.55
C SER A 107 22.84 -0.23 4.06
N CYS A 108 21.86 -0.54 4.92
CA CYS A 108 22.03 -0.51 6.38
C CYS A 108 23.04 -1.55 6.87
N ALA A 109 22.97 -2.78 6.36
CA ALA A 109 23.89 -3.85 6.73
C ALA A 109 25.35 -3.49 6.40
N ARG A 110 25.60 -2.96 5.19
CA ARG A 110 26.93 -2.49 4.79
C ARG A 110 27.45 -1.38 5.71
N HIS A 111 26.58 -0.47 6.16
CA HIS A 111 26.97 0.65 6.99
C HIS A 111 27.25 0.26 8.45
N ILE A 112 26.58 -0.77 8.97
CA ILE A 112 26.78 -1.30 10.34
C ILE A 112 27.86 -2.41 10.38
N GLY A 113 28.27 -2.94 9.23
CA GLY A 113 29.27 -4.01 9.13
C GLY A 113 28.68 -5.42 9.24
N ILE A 114 27.40 -5.59 8.88
CA ILE A 114 26.73 -6.90 8.86
C ILE A 114 26.90 -7.53 7.48
N TYR A 115 27.40 -8.76 7.47
CA TYR A 115 27.53 -9.54 6.23
C TYR A 115 26.17 -10.09 5.78
N VAL A 116 25.80 -9.78 4.53
CA VAL A 116 24.60 -10.28 3.86
C VAL A 116 25.05 -11.20 2.72
N THR A 117 24.55 -12.42 2.69
CA THR A 117 24.85 -13.40 1.64
C THR A 117 24.37 -12.89 0.27
N PRO A 118 24.90 -13.43 -0.85
CA PRO A 118 24.40 -13.11 -2.19
C PRO A 118 22.89 -13.29 -2.32
N ASP A 119 22.36 -14.34 -1.67
CA ASP A 119 20.94 -14.67 -1.62
C ASP A 119 20.08 -13.73 -0.76
N GLY A 120 20.69 -12.77 -0.05
CA GLY A 120 19.97 -11.79 0.76
C GLY A 120 19.63 -12.27 2.17
N PHE A 121 20.33 -13.27 2.69
CA PHE A 121 20.21 -13.71 4.08
C PHE A 121 21.31 -13.08 4.94
N PHE A 122 21.04 -12.83 6.21
CA PHE A 122 22.04 -12.41 7.18
C PHE A 122 21.75 -13.06 8.52
N ARG A 123 22.79 -13.20 9.35
CA ARG A 123 22.65 -13.69 10.72
C ARG A 123 22.25 -12.53 11.63
N ASP A 124 21.37 -12.80 12.58
CA ASP A 124 20.95 -11.83 13.58
C ASP A 124 22.14 -11.30 14.39
N VAL A 125 22.26 -9.98 14.49
CA VAL A 125 23.32 -9.31 15.26
C VAL A 125 22.69 -8.23 16.15
N GLY A 126 22.65 -8.47 17.47
CA GLY A 126 22.06 -7.55 18.43
C GLY A 126 20.61 -7.19 18.07
N ASN A 127 20.33 -5.90 17.83
CA ASN A 127 19.00 -5.39 17.48
C ASN A 127 18.64 -5.53 15.98
N PHE A 128 19.57 -6.05 15.16
CA PHE A 128 19.39 -6.26 13.73
C PHE A 128 19.03 -7.72 13.45
N THR A 129 17.73 -8.03 13.39
CA THR A 129 17.23 -9.39 13.22
C THR A 129 16.64 -9.62 11.83
N TYR A 130 16.82 -10.82 11.29
CA TYR A 130 16.26 -11.25 10.02
C TYR A 130 14.78 -11.60 10.17
N TYR A 131 14.46 -12.45 11.14
CA TYR A 131 13.10 -12.87 11.47
C TYR A 131 12.39 -11.83 12.34
N ASP A 132 11.05 -11.91 12.37
CA ASP A 132 10.26 -11.02 13.22
C ASP A 132 10.54 -11.32 14.71
N PRO A 133 10.77 -10.30 15.55
CA PRO A 133 11.06 -10.51 16.97
C PRO A 133 9.92 -11.16 17.76
N THR A 134 8.70 -11.20 17.21
CA THR A 134 7.53 -11.81 17.88
C THR A 134 7.42 -13.31 17.61
N CYS A 135 8.28 -13.86 16.75
CA CYS A 135 8.38 -15.30 16.52
C CYS A 135 8.61 -16.10 17.82
N PRO A 136 7.95 -17.27 18.01
CA PRO A 136 7.05 -17.95 17.05
C PRO A 136 5.61 -17.42 17.04
N ASN A 137 5.21 -16.61 18.02
CA ASN A 137 3.86 -16.09 18.16
C ASN A 137 3.70 -14.77 17.40
N LEU A 138 3.66 -14.87 16.06
CA LEU A 138 3.53 -13.70 15.20
C LEU A 138 2.30 -12.86 15.56
N ILE A 139 2.52 -11.55 15.61
CA ILE A 139 1.46 -10.55 15.79
C ILE A 139 1.48 -9.56 14.63
N ASP A 140 0.31 -9.04 14.29
CA ASP A 140 0.23 -7.89 13.39
C ASP A 140 0.66 -6.63 14.15
N ARG A 141 1.73 -6.00 13.69
CA ARG A 141 2.28 -4.80 14.31
C ARG A 141 1.31 -3.62 14.19
N ALA A 142 0.51 -3.57 13.12
CA ALA A 142 -0.56 -2.59 12.98
C ALA A 142 -1.51 -2.62 14.17
N ALA A 143 -1.99 -3.82 14.55
CA ALA A 143 -2.86 -4.04 15.70
C ALA A 143 -2.21 -3.56 17.01
N LYS A 144 -0.93 -3.91 17.25
CA LYS A 144 -0.20 -3.49 18.45
C LYS A 144 -0.01 -1.98 18.54
N GLU A 145 0.19 -1.31 17.41
CA GLU A 145 0.42 0.14 17.34
C GLU A 145 -0.90 0.94 17.27
N GLY A 146 -2.06 0.30 17.48
CA GLY A 146 -3.37 0.94 17.46
C GLY A 146 -3.81 1.42 16.07
N ARG A 147 -3.12 0.99 15.01
CA ARG A 147 -3.64 1.13 13.65
C ARG A 147 -4.65 0.01 13.49
N GLU A 148 -5.94 0.37 13.41
CA GLU A 148 -7.08 -0.52 13.35
C GLU A 148 -6.74 -1.92 12.79
N ASP A 149 -7.17 -2.99 13.47
CA ASP A 149 -7.00 -4.39 13.03
C ASP A 149 -7.43 -4.60 11.56
N VAL A 150 -8.33 -3.73 11.11
CA VAL A 150 -8.86 -3.65 9.76
C VAL A 150 -7.80 -3.30 8.70
N PHE A 151 -6.69 -2.63 9.04
CA PHE A 151 -5.65 -2.25 8.08
C PHE A 151 -5.05 -3.47 7.37
N CYS A 152 -4.69 -4.49 8.16
CA CYS A 152 -4.11 -5.71 7.61
C CYS A 152 -5.14 -6.55 6.85
N MET A 153 -6.39 -6.58 7.33
CA MET A 153 -7.48 -7.25 6.63
C MET A 153 -7.84 -6.55 5.30
N ILE A 154 -7.89 -5.22 5.26
CA ILE A 154 -8.15 -4.45 4.03
C ILE A 154 -7.02 -4.66 3.03
N ILE A 155 -5.76 -4.51 3.45
CA ILE A 155 -4.62 -4.73 2.55
C ILE A 155 -4.68 -6.13 1.95
N TYR A 156 -4.95 -7.13 2.78
CA TYR A 156 -5.08 -8.49 2.33
C TYR A 156 -6.30 -8.69 1.41
N ALA A 157 -7.46 -8.11 1.72
CA ALA A 157 -8.67 -8.25 0.92
C ALA A 157 -8.58 -7.53 -0.43
N THR A 158 -7.99 -6.33 -0.45
CA THR A 158 -7.89 -5.47 -1.64
C THR A 158 -6.80 -5.93 -2.59
N PHE A 159 -5.62 -6.30 -2.06
CA PHE A 159 -4.44 -6.61 -2.86
C PHE A 159 -4.06 -8.10 -2.85
N ARG A 160 -4.82 -8.93 -2.12
CA ARG A 160 -4.60 -10.37 -1.95
C ARG A 160 -3.18 -10.68 -1.46
N GLU A 161 -2.75 -11.91 -1.65
CA GLU A 161 -1.41 -12.40 -1.28
C GLU A 161 -0.27 -11.59 -1.89
N ASN A 162 -0.51 -10.86 -2.98
CA ASN A 162 0.52 -10.04 -3.63
C ASN A 162 0.96 -8.88 -2.74
N ALA A 163 0.07 -8.32 -1.91
CA ALA A 163 0.49 -7.31 -0.94
C ALA A 163 1.49 -7.85 0.07
N CYS A 164 1.36 -9.12 0.48
CA CYS A 164 2.28 -9.77 1.41
C CYS A 164 3.68 -10.05 0.82
N ALA A 165 3.87 -9.85 -0.48
CA ALA A 165 5.21 -9.78 -1.08
C ALA A 165 5.89 -8.42 -0.83
N GLY A 166 5.15 -7.40 -0.41
CA GLY A 166 5.64 -6.05 -0.23
C GLY A 166 6.26 -5.81 1.15
N PRO A 167 7.24 -4.90 1.25
CA PRO A 167 7.92 -4.59 2.51
C PRO A 167 6.98 -4.05 3.60
N MET A 168 6.00 -3.22 3.21
CA MET A 168 5.05 -2.63 4.15
C MET A 168 4.09 -3.64 4.76
N ALA A 169 3.59 -4.58 3.95
CA ALA A 169 2.68 -5.61 4.44
C ALA A 169 3.43 -6.60 5.34
N GLN A 170 4.64 -7.02 4.98
CA GLN A 170 5.43 -7.91 5.85
C GLN A 170 5.83 -7.23 7.17
N TYR A 171 6.09 -5.92 7.16
CA TYR A 171 6.39 -5.17 8.40
C TYR A 171 5.16 -5.03 9.31
N SER A 172 4.01 -4.73 8.72
CA SER A 172 2.81 -4.32 9.47
C SER A 172 1.90 -5.49 9.82
N CYS A 173 1.85 -6.49 8.95
CA CYS A 173 0.83 -7.53 8.90
C CYS A 173 1.45 -8.94 8.87
N ALA A 174 2.48 -9.16 9.70
CA ALA A 174 3.25 -10.40 9.74
C ALA A 174 2.40 -11.66 9.99
N LYS A 175 1.40 -11.57 10.88
CA LYS A 175 0.48 -12.67 11.22
C LYS A 175 -0.52 -12.89 10.10
N THR A 176 -1.15 -11.82 9.61
CA THR A 176 -2.09 -11.88 8.48
C THR A 176 -1.42 -12.46 7.22
N CYS A 177 -0.17 -12.09 6.96
CA CYS A 177 0.63 -12.58 5.84
C CYS A 177 1.28 -13.96 6.08
N ARG A 178 1.07 -14.58 7.25
CA ARG A 178 1.64 -15.89 7.63
C ARG A 178 3.14 -15.99 7.39
N LEU A 179 3.90 -14.98 7.82
CA LEU A 179 5.35 -15.00 7.65
C LEU A 179 5.98 -16.21 8.34
N SER A 180 7.08 -16.70 7.77
CA SER A 180 7.83 -17.78 8.38
C SER A 180 8.79 -17.25 9.41
N CYS A 181 8.86 -17.95 10.54
CA CYS A 181 9.78 -17.60 11.62
C CYS A 181 11.19 -18.15 11.42
N GLY A 182 11.43 -18.79 10.27
CA GLY A 182 12.53 -19.72 10.10
C GLY A 182 12.30 -20.93 10.98
N ARG A 183 12.59 -22.13 10.48
CA ARG A 183 12.54 -23.31 11.34
C ARG A 183 13.31 -23.02 12.62
N GLN A 184 12.76 -23.41 13.76
CA GLN A 184 13.37 -23.34 15.10
C GLN A 184 14.72 -24.10 15.22
N GLU A 185 15.34 -24.49 14.11
CA GLU A 185 16.52 -25.36 13.99
C GLU A 185 17.87 -24.62 13.98
N LEU A 186 17.92 -23.29 13.89
CA LEU A 186 19.20 -22.57 14.11
C LEU A 186 19.58 -22.50 15.60
N LYS A 187 18.70 -22.89 16.53
CA LYS A 187 19.04 -23.04 17.95
C LYS A 187 19.95 -24.24 18.26
N LYS A 188 20.32 -25.09 17.28
CA LYS A 188 21.14 -26.30 17.56
C LYS A 188 22.37 -26.54 16.69
N LYS A 189 22.70 -25.74 15.67
CA LYS A 189 23.92 -25.97 14.86
C LYS A 189 24.65 -24.67 14.51
N VAL A 190 25.25 -24.04 15.51
CA VAL A 190 26.55 -23.40 15.31
C VAL A 190 27.49 -24.13 16.27
N PRO A 191 28.40 -24.99 15.79
CA PRO A 191 29.49 -25.42 16.64
C PRO A 191 30.27 -24.15 16.99
N SER A 192 30.33 -23.86 18.29
CA SER A 192 31.27 -22.89 18.85
C SER A 192 32.66 -23.27 18.37
N ARG A 193 33.19 -22.57 17.37
CA ARG A 193 34.63 -22.55 17.08
C ARG A 193 35.25 -21.60 18.10
N ASP A 194 35.30 -22.07 19.35
CA ASP A 194 36.20 -21.55 20.35
C ASP A 194 36.65 -22.77 21.15
N ASN A 195 37.90 -23.15 20.87
CA ASN A 195 38.81 -24.04 21.61
C ASN A 195 39.60 -24.92 20.64
N ASN A 196 40.47 -24.28 19.86
CA ASN A 196 41.76 -24.89 19.59
C ASN A 196 42.84 -23.85 19.91
N PRO A 197 43.58 -23.98 21.03
CA PRO A 197 44.82 -23.25 21.21
C PRO A 197 45.85 -23.93 20.30
N LEU A 198 46.11 -23.36 19.13
CA LEU A 198 47.31 -23.72 18.39
C LEU A 198 48.48 -22.98 19.01
N ALA A 199 49.41 -23.76 19.56
CA ALA A 199 50.83 -23.53 19.75
C ALA A 199 51.38 -22.14 19.35
N ILE A 200 52.12 -21.51 20.28
CA ILE A 200 53.51 -21.02 20.13
C ILE A 200 53.86 -20.27 21.43
N MET A 201 54.51 -21.00 22.36
CA MET A 201 55.73 -20.65 23.13
C MET A 201 55.94 -21.70 24.22
#